data_AF-I1RBQ9-F1
#
_entry.id   AF-I1RBQ9-F1
#
_cell.length_a   1.000
_cell.length_b   1.000
_cell.length_c   1.000
_cell.angle_alpha   90.00
_cell.angle_beta   90.00
_cell.angle_gamma   90.00
#
_symmetry.space_group_name_H-M   'P 1'
#
loop_
_entity.id
_entity.type
_entity.pdbx_description
1 polymer ?
#
loop_
_entity_poly.entity_id
_entity_poly.type
_entity_poly.pdbx_seq_one_letter_code
_entity_poly.pdbx_strand_id
1 'polypeptide(L)'
;MSRLPARQIGNACYRCAFTPAPTIANQAFVSGAFLATVRHSRKSAIRETSKRWAATSSTYPDLNIQPADAEKVPRQLTDPAQLANIVESTKKKFLATDGIPAKQLTTAALETCLKAAQALQPQIHRAEAQSRASTSKLMELGAERTGQRPNTMDAGLADSVKKISYSAYSIISQPNVEITPAFLELYVAIQSSLGRPESLPAVFEMYATKKKPVVKNGVVQYAASNPNAAVKAIEKDVADMALQTAIDSKHLDAALGIVEASFSRPAFKRQKLIKNATTPAIALSTLPFGIFGLATAYATYWQNTMDITTATGIGIAGISGYFMVVGSMGMIAKLSNKDQMRRVTWAPGTPLRTRWMREEERAAMDKIACAWGFKEPWRHGEESGPEWEGLKEYMGYRQMILDRVEFMEGMS
;
A
#
# COMPACT_ATOMS: atom_id res chain seq x y z
N MET A 1 -31.39 -67.65 38.46
CA MET A 1 -31.83 -66.24 38.54
C MET A 1 -30.84 -65.40 37.71
N SER A 2 -31.00 -65.26 36.39
CA SER A 2 -31.88 -64.32 35.67
C SER A 2 -31.44 -62.85 35.74
N ARG A 3 -30.67 -62.37 34.74
CA ARG A 3 -31.04 -61.34 33.73
C ARG A 3 -29.79 -60.73 33.07
N LEU A 4 -29.69 -60.91 31.74
CA LEU A 4 -29.00 -60.03 30.78
C LEU A 4 -29.96 -58.86 30.39
N PRO A 5 -29.66 -57.90 29.49
CA PRO A 5 -28.41 -57.28 28.98
C PRO A 5 -28.52 -55.73 28.86
N ALA A 6 -27.48 -55.03 28.35
CA ALA A 6 -27.65 -54.02 27.30
C ALA A 6 -26.31 -53.60 26.68
N ARG A 7 -26.21 -53.79 25.36
CA ARG A 7 -25.17 -53.31 24.45
C ARG A 7 -25.59 -51.92 23.97
N GLN A 8 -24.73 -50.91 24.03
CA GLN A 8 -24.93 -49.69 23.26
C GLN A 8 -23.62 -49.17 22.67
N ILE A 9 -23.70 -49.00 21.36
CA ILE A 9 -22.69 -48.52 20.41
C ILE A 9 -22.75 -46.99 20.39
N GLY A 10 -21.60 -46.31 20.30
CA GLY A 10 -21.59 -44.89 19.90
C GLY A 10 -20.32 -44.14 20.30
N ASN A 11 -19.37 -44.04 19.39
CA ASN A 11 -18.19 -43.17 19.49
C ASN A 11 -18.59 -41.69 19.43
N ALA A 12 -18.19 -40.89 20.42
CA ALA A 12 -18.11 -39.43 20.31
C ALA A 12 -16.84 -38.93 21.03
N CYS A 13 -16.10 -38.09 20.31
CA CYS A 13 -14.75 -37.64 20.61
C CYS A 13 -14.75 -36.59 21.75
N TYR A 14 -14.18 -36.91 22.92
CA TYR A 14 -14.05 -36.00 24.07
C TYR A 14 -12.87 -35.02 23.97
N ARG A 15 -12.46 -34.61 22.75
CA ARG A 15 -11.51 -33.49 22.55
C ARG A 15 -12.15 -32.10 22.62
N CYS A 16 -13.45 -32.03 22.95
CA CYS A 16 -14.18 -30.78 23.17
C CYS A 16 -14.56 -30.57 24.66
N ALA A 17 -13.71 -31.01 25.59
CA ALA A 17 -13.86 -30.64 27.00
C ALA A 17 -13.37 -29.19 27.20
N PHE A 18 -14.33 -28.31 27.47
CA PHE A 18 -14.18 -26.94 27.96
C PHE A 18 -13.03 -26.80 28.97
N THR A 19 -12.10 -25.88 28.71
CA THR A 19 -11.16 -25.40 29.73
C THR A 19 -11.78 -24.19 30.45
N PRO A 20 -11.97 -24.23 31.77
CA PRO A 20 -12.39 -23.06 32.53
C PRO A 20 -11.21 -22.07 32.69
N ALA A 21 -11.52 -20.78 32.58
CA ALA A 21 -10.60 -19.66 32.75
C ALA A 21 -10.00 -19.63 34.17
N PRO A 22 -8.70 -19.32 34.35
CA PRO A 22 -8.15 -19.08 35.67
C PRO A 22 -8.58 -17.71 36.20
N THR A 23 -9.05 -17.76 37.44
CA THR A 23 -9.50 -16.66 38.29
C THR A 23 -8.39 -15.65 38.59
N ILE A 24 -8.75 -14.37 38.50
CA ILE A 24 -7.93 -13.23 38.92
C ILE A 24 -7.90 -13.20 40.45
N ALA A 25 -6.73 -13.44 41.03
CA ALA A 25 -6.47 -13.24 42.46
C ALA A 25 -5.75 -11.90 42.67
N ASN A 26 -6.38 -11.03 43.46
CA ASN A 26 -5.85 -9.79 43.99
C ASN A 26 -4.56 -10.02 44.80
N GLN A 27 -3.44 -9.43 44.42
CA GLN A 27 -2.34 -9.13 45.35
C GLN A 27 -1.62 -7.80 45.02
N ALA A 28 -1.88 -6.84 45.90
CA ALA A 28 -1.01 -5.83 46.50
C ALA A 28 0.04 -5.07 45.65
N PHE A 29 -0.16 -3.75 45.65
CA PHE A 29 0.85 -2.70 45.66
C PHE A 29 2.08 -3.07 46.52
N VAL A 30 3.28 -3.00 45.93
CA VAL A 30 4.50 -2.63 46.64
C VAL A 30 5.33 -1.68 45.77
N SER A 31 5.52 -0.49 46.32
CA SER A 31 6.40 0.60 45.95
C SER A 31 7.88 0.18 45.98
N GLY A 32 8.68 0.63 45.00
CA GLY A 32 10.11 0.35 44.98
C GLY A 32 10.90 1.10 43.90
N ALA A 33 11.26 2.34 44.23
CA ALA A 33 12.47 3.10 43.84
C ALA A 33 12.98 3.07 42.38
N PHE A 34 12.77 4.19 41.69
CA PHE A 34 13.65 4.69 40.63
C PHE A 34 14.80 5.52 41.24
N LEU A 35 16.05 5.16 40.93
CA LEU A 35 17.20 6.06 40.93
C LEU A 35 17.98 5.78 39.64
N ALA A 36 17.83 6.64 38.64
CA ALA A 36 18.71 7.76 38.34
C ALA A 36 20.06 7.32 37.73
N THR A 37 20.16 7.43 36.40
CA THR A 37 21.45 7.68 35.74
C THR A 37 21.23 8.66 34.61
N VAL A 38 21.59 9.92 34.88
CA VAL A 38 21.62 11.04 33.95
C VAL A 38 22.89 10.93 33.12
N ARG A 39 22.79 10.82 31.78
CA ARG A 39 23.88 11.21 30.87
C ARG A 39 23.36 11.84 29.57
N HIS A 40 23.77 13.09 29.40
CA HIS A 40 23.97 13.88 28.18
C HIS A 40 22.88 13.99 27.11
N SER A 41 22.19 15.13 27.21
CA SER A 41 21.56 15.91 26.15
C SER A 41 22.47 16.07 24.92
N ARG A 42 22.04 15.50 23.78
CA ARG A 42 22.39 15.99 22.44
C ARG A 42 21.16 16.67 21.86
N LYS A 43 21.29 17.97 21.60
CA LYS A 43 20.31 18.78 20.86
C LYS A 43 20.07 18.13 19.50
N SER A 44 18.85 17.68 19.23
CA SER A 44 18.40 17.30 17.88
C SER A 44 17.40 18.35 17.43
N ALA A 45 17.81 19.15 16.44
CA ALA A 45 16.95 20.11 15.77
C ALA A 45 15.84 19.33 15.03
N ILE A 46 14.59 19.67 15.35
CA ILE A 46 13.40 19.25 14.62
C ILE A 46 13.50 19.92 13.24
N ARG A 47 13.71 19.13 12.19
CA ARG A 47 13.66 19.59 10.81
C ARG A 47 12.34 19.12 10.21
N GLU A 48 11.45 20.08 9.98
CA GLU A 48 10.20 19.93 9.24
C GLU A 48 10.48 19.35 7.85
N THR A 49 9.78 18.26 7.51
CA THR A 49 9.79 17.69 6.15
C THR A 49 8.81 18.46 5.27
N SER A 50 9.28 19.60 4.76
CA SER A 50 8.71 20.25 3.59
C SER A 50 9.37 19.72 2.32
N LYS A 51 8.54 19.32 1.35
CA LYS A 51 8.75 19.26 -0.11
C LYS A 51 10.22 19.07 -0.58
N ARG A 52 10.61 17.83 -0.86
CA ARG A 52 11.93 17.51 -1.43
C ARG A 52 11.90 17.49 -2.96
N TRP A 53 11.91 18.68 -3.56
CA TRP A 53 12.47 18.92 -4.89
C TRP A 53 13.40 20.13 -4.77
N ALA A 54 14.68 19.88 -4.53
CA ALA A 54 15.74 20.86 -4.68
C ALA A 54 17.05 20.11 -4.94
N ALA A 55 17.59 20.28 -6.14
CA ALA A 55 18.89 19.80 -6.55
C ALA A 55 19.97 20.32 -5.59
N THR A 56 20.84 19.43 -5.11
CA THR A 56 22.05 19.81 -4.39
C THR A 56 23.23 19.19 -5.12
N SER A 57 23.96 20.04 -5.86
CA SER A 57 25.29 19.76 -6.36
C SER A 57 26.24 19.60 -5.16
N SER A 58 26.88 18.43 -5.07
CA SER A 58 27.91 18.14 -4.07
C SER A 58 29.25 17.97 -4.78
N THR A 59 30.18 18.85 -4.43
CA THR A 59 31.57 18.91 -4.90
C THR A 59 32.44 17.90 -4.14
N TYR A 60 32.97 16.90 -4.83
CA TYR A 60 34.17 16.12 -4.44
C TYR A 60 34.96 15.75 -5.70
N PRO A 61 36.31 15.63 -5.61
CA PRO A 61 37.19 15.63 -6.78
C PRO A 61 37.34 14.23 -7.40
N ASP A 62 37.33 14.23 -8.74
CA ASP A 62 37.95 13.30 -9.70
C ASP A 62 38.19 11.84 -9.29
N LEU A 63 37.24 10.99 -9.68
CA LEU A 63 37.56 9.79 -10.46
C LEU A 63 36.68 9.81 -11.72
N ASN A 64 37.34 10.17 -12.82
CA ASN A 64 36.81 10.37 -14.15
C ASN A 64 36.24 9.07 -14.76
N ILE A 65 34.96 8.81 -14.53
CA ILE A 65 34.13 8.00 -15.42
C ILE A 65 32.94 8.87 -15.80
N GLN A 66 33.06 9.58 -16.92
CA GLN A 66 31.97 10.30 -17.55
C GLN A 66 30.83 9.33 -17.90
N PRO A 67 29.58 9.54 -17.44
CA PRO A 67 28.42 8.91 -18.03
C PRO A 67 28.09 9.64 -19.34
N ALA A 68 28.83 9.32 -20.40
CA ALA A 68 28.66 9.92 -21.73
C ALA A 68 27.29 9.62 -22.41
N ASP A 69 26.43 8.81 -21.77
CA ASP A 69 25.16 8.37 -22.35
C ASP A 69 23.91 8.92 -21.63
N ALA A 70 24.04 9.63 -20.50
CA ALA A 70 22.87 10.15 -19.77
C ALA A 70 22.25 11.42 -20.41
N GLU A 71 23.00 12.08 -21.29
CA GLU A 71 22.63 13.38 -21.88
C GLU A 71 22.08 13.29 -23.31
N LYS A 72 22.05 12.10 -23.93
CA LYS A 72 21.51 11.89 -25.28
C LYS A 72 20.25 11.03 -25.27
N VAL A 73 19.18 11.53 -24.67
CA VAL A 73 17.84 11.29 -25.20
C VAL A 73 17.34 12.63 -25.73
N PRO A 74 17.55 12.92 -27.03
CA PRO A 74 16.93 14.07 -27.66
C PRO A 74 15.43 14.04 -27.37
N ARG A 75 14.87 15.20 -27.02
CA ARG A 75 13.42 15.42 -26.78
C ARG A 75 12.53 15.17 -28.01
N GLN A 76 13.03 14.45 -29.02
CA GLN A 76 12.48 14.30 -30.37
C GLN A 76 12.85 12.95 -31.04
N LEU A 77 13.07 11.86 -30.30
CA LEU A 77 13.00 10.53 -30.93
C LEU A 77 11.54 10.05 -30.90
N THR A 78 10.83 10.32 -32.00
CA THR A 78 9.43 9.94 -32.21
C THR A 78 9.27 8.48 -32.64
N ASP A 79 10.36 7.78 -32.96
CA ASP A 79 10.34 6.40 -33.43
C ASP A 79 10.36 5.40 -32.27
N PRO A 80 9.27 4.62 -32.07
CA PRO A 80 9.16 3.65 -30.97
C PRO A 80 10.25 2.57 -31.00
N ALA A 81 10.74 2.19 -32.18
CA ALA A 81 11.74 1.14 -32.32
C ALA A 81 13.12 1.60 -31.83
N GLN A 82 13.49 2.85 -32.09
CA GLN A 82 14.78 3.41 -31.65
C GLN A 82 14.82 3.56 -30.12
N LEU A 83 13.71 3.97 -29.49
CA LEU A 83 13.59 4.04 -28.04
C LEU A 83 13.73 2.66 -27.39
N ALA A 84 13.09 1.64 -27.95
CA ALA A 84 13.23 0.27 -27.48
C ALA A 84 14.69 -0.22 -27.57
N ASN A 85 15.38 0.07 -28.68
CA ASN A 85 16.78 -0.31 -28.87
C ASN A 85 17.73 0.39 -27.88
N ILE A 86 17.49 1.67 -27.55
CA ILE A 86 18.27 2.40 -26.55
C ILE A 86 18.11 1.74 -25.17
N VAL A 87 16.88 1.40 -24.79
CA VAL A 87 16.58 0.72 -23.52
C VAL A 87 17.23 -0.67 -23.48
N GLU A 88 17.17 -1.44 -24.57
CA GLU A 88 17.83 -2.74 -24.66
C GLU A 88 19.35 -2.64 -24.57
N SER A 89 19.96 -1.63 -25.20
CA SER A 89 21.40 -1.38 -25.10
C SER A 89 21.81 -1.04 -23.67
N THR A 90 21.00 -0.24 -22.98
CA THR A 90 21.20 0.14 -21.57
C THR A 90 21.08 -1.09 -20.67
N LYS A 91 20.09 -1.95 -20.92
CA LYS A 91 19.95 -3.24 -20.24
C LYS A 91 21.18 -4.12 -20.44
N LYS A 92 21.69 -4.26 -21.68
CA LYS A 92 22.88 -5.07 -21.97
C LYS A 92 24.11 -4.55 -21.25
N LYS A 93 24.32 -3.22 -21.25
CA LYS A 93 25.40 -2.56 -20.50
C LYS A 93 25.28 -2.82 -18.99
N PHE A 94 24.06 -2.76 -18.46
CA PHE A 94 23.78 -3.02 -17.05
C PHE A 94 24.01 -4.49 -16.66
N LEU A 95 23.62 -5.44 -17.52
CA LEU A 95 23.85 -6.86 -17.33
C LEU A 95 25.34 -7.25 -17.46
N ALA A 96 26.10 -6.54 -18.28
CA ALA A 96 27.54 -6.77 -18.46
C ALA A 96 28.38 -6.22 -17.30
N THR A 97 27.80 -5.44 -16.38
CA THR A 97 28.51 -4.93 -15.21
C THR A 97 28.53 -6.00 -14.12
N ASP A 98 29.64 -6.73 -14.00
CA ASP A 98 29.83 -7.75 -12.97
C ASP A 98 30.07 -7.11 -11.59
N GLY A 99 29.05 -7.15 -10.72
CA GLY A 99 29.14 -6.65 -9.34
C GLY A 99 27.78 -6.27 -8.74
N ILE A 100 27.77 -5.74 -7.51
CA ILE A 100 26.58 -5.06 -6.98
C ILE A 100 26.50 -3.70 -7.69
N PRO A 101 25.49 -3.48 -8.56
CA PRO A 101 25.40 -2.22 -9.28
C PRO A 101 25.20 -1.07 -8.30
N ALA A 102 25.94 0.01 -8.52
CA ALA A 102 25.77 1.23 -7.75
C ALA A 102 24.32 1.72 -7.89
N LYS A 103 23.74 2.21 -6.79
CA LYS A 103 22.35 2.72 -6.75
C LYS A 103 22.08 3.81 -7.80
N GLN A 104 23.13 4.53 -8.20
CA GLN A 104 23.08 5.58 -9.23
C GLN A 104 22.98 5.00 -10.65
N LEU A 105 23.59 3.85 -10.93
CA LEU A 105 23.47 3.21 -12.24
C LEU A 105 22.07 2.62 -12.43
N THR A 106 21.50 2.02 -11.38
CA THR A 106 20.11 1.52 -11.41
C THR A 106 19.08 2.62 -11.56
N THR A 107 19.26 3.77 -10.88
CA THR A 107 18.38 4.94 -11.05
C THR A 107 18.47 5.47 -12.48
N ALA A 108 19.68 5.71 -13.00
CA ALA A 108 19.86 6.22 -14.36
C ALA A 108 19.28 5.30 -15.44
N ALA A 109 19.43 3.98 -15.28
CA ALA A 109 18.84 3.01 -16.20
C ALA A 109 17.31 3.03 -16.15
N LEU A 110 16.70 3.08 -14.97
CA LEU A 110 15.24 3.17 -14.82
C LEU A 110 14.69 4.51 -15.30
N GLU A 111 15.40 5.61 -15.06
CA GLU A 111 15.03 6.94 -15.58
C GLU A 111 15.06 6.99 -17.10
N THR A 112 16.00 6.29 -17.73
CA THR A 112 16.05 6.15 -19.19
C THR A 112 14.83 5.39 -19.70
N CYS A 113 14.43 4.30 -19.03
CA CYS A 113 13.19 3.58 -19.33
C CYS A 113 11.95 4.46 -19.15
N LEU A 114 11.91 5.29 -18.10
CA LEU A 114 10.81 6.21 -17.82
C LEU A 114 10.69 7.29 -18.89
N LYS A 115 11.79 7.92 -19.28
CA LYS A 115 11.79 8.93 -20.36
C LYS A 115 11.31 8.33 -21.68
N ALA A 116 11.75 7.10 -22.01
CA ALA A 116 11.28 6.38 -23.18
C ALA A 116 9.78 6.06 -23.10
N ALA A 117 9.28 5.62 -21.94
CA ALA A 117 7.87 5.31 -21.74
C ALA A 117 6.97 6.56 -21.81
N GLN A 118 7.40 7.68 -21.23
CA GLN A 118 6.70 8.96 -21.32
C GLN A 118 6.64 9.50 -22.76
N ALA A 119 7.68 9.29 -23.56
CA ALA A 119 7.68 9.66 -24.97
C ALA A 119 6.65 8.85 -25.80
N LEU A 120 6.37 7.61 -25.38
CA LEU A 120 5.40 6.72 -26.03
C LEU A 120 3.96 6.92 -25.56
N GLN A 121 3.76 7.45 -24.35
CA GLN A 121 2.45 7.69 -23.77
C GLN A 121 1.43 8.40 -24.70
N PRO A 122 1.77 9.51 -25.40
CA PRO A 122 0.83 10.15 -26.31
C PRO A 122 0.46 9.28 -27.52
N GLN A 123 1.34 8.37 -27.96
CA GLN A 123 1.05 7.43 -29.04
C GLN A 123 0.12 6.32 -28.57
N ILE A 124 0.32 5.84 -27.34
CA ILE A 124 -0.54 4.84 -26.69
C ILE A 124 -1.96 5.40 -26.53
N HIS A 125 -2.11 6.60 -25.95
CA HIS A 125 -3.43 7.22 -25.78
C HIS A 125 -4.13 7.51 -27.12
N ARG A 126 -3.40 7.87 -28.17
CA ARG A 126 -3.97 8.02 -29.52
C ARG A 126 -4.46 6.68 -30.07
N ALA A 127 -3.67 5.61 -29.92
CA ALA A 127 -4.05 4.28 -30.35
C ALA A 127 -5.28 3.76 -29.58
N GLU A 128 -5.34 4.00 -28.26
CA GLU A 128 -6.51 3.68 -27.43
C GLU A 128 -7.75 4.49 -27.80
N ALA A 129 -7.60 5.79 -28.09
CA ALA A 129 -8.71 6.62 -28.52
C ALA A 129 -9.25 6.17 -29.88
N GLN A 130 -8.37 5.81 -30.81
CA GLN A 130 -8.74 5.27 -32.12
C GLN A 130 -9.43 3.91 -32.01
N SER A 131 -8.96 3.02 -31.14
CA SER A 131 -9.61 1.73 -30.93
C SER A 131 -11.00 1.90 -30.31
N ARG A 132 -11.15 2.80 -29.32
CA ARG A 132 -12.47 3.14 -28.72
C ARG A 132 -13.43 3.72 -29.75
N ALA A 133 -12.99 4.73 -30.52
CA ALA A 133 -13.82 5.34 -31.57
C ALA A 133 -14.27 4.31 -32.61
N SER A 134 -13.39 3.37 -32.97
CA SER A 134 -13.72 2.28 -33.89
C SER A 134 -14.73 1.31 -33.30
N THR A 135 -14.58 0.93 -32.02
CA THR A 135 -15.54 0.04 -31.35
C THR A 135 -16.93 0.67 -31.20
N SER A 136 -17.01 1.97 -30.86
CA SER A 136 -18.29 2.68 -30.77
C SER A 136 -18.99 2.75 -32.13
N LYS A 137 -18.22 3.02 -33.20
CA LYS A 137 -18.75 3.05 -34.57
C LYS A 137 -19.21 1.67 -35.06
N LEU A 138 -18.55 0.59 -34.65
CA LEU A 138 -18.98 -0.78 -34.96
C LEU A 138 -20.23 -1.20 -34.19
N MET A 139 -20.37 -0.79 -32.93
CA MET A 139 -21.60 -1.02 -32.16
C MET A 139 -22.78 -0.22 -32.75
N GLU A 140 -22.53 1.00 -33.20
CA GLU A 140 -23.53 1.85 -33.87
C GLU A 140 -23.94 1.29 -35.25
N LEU A 141 -23.01 0.66 -35.97
CA LEU A 141 -23.26 0.04 -37.28
C LEU A 141 -23.84 -1.38 -37.19
N GLY A 142 -24.05 -1.94 -35.99
CA GLY A 142 -24.67 -3.26 -35.82
C GLY A 142 -23.97 -4.37 -36.60
N ALA A 143 -22.64 -4.32 -36.70
CA ALA A 143 -21.86 -5.23 -37.54
C ALA A 143 -21.76 -6.63 -36.92
N GLU A 144 -22.85 -7.41 -36.98
CA GLU A 144 -22.72 -8.85 -37.10
C GLU A 144 -22.05 -9.16 -38.44
N ARG A 145 -21.09 -10.08 -38.44
CA ARG A 145 -20.60 -10.79 -39.63
C ARG A 145 -19.56 -10.07 -40.49
N THR A 146 -18.37 -9.84 -39.94
CA THR A 146 -17.09 -10.13 -40.64
C THR A 146 -15.94 -10.05 -39.64
N GLY A 147 -15.08 -11.08 -39.61
CA GLY A 147 -14.05 -11.31 -38.59
C GLY A 147 -12.86 -10.34 -38.58
N GLN A 148 -13.01 -9.09 -39.00
CA GLN A 148 -11.98 -8.07 -38.84
C GLN A 148 -12.08 -7.46 -37.44
N ARG A 149 -11.30 -8.02 -36.50
CA ARG A 149 -11.09 -7.42 -35.20
C ARG A 149 -10.53 -6.01 -35.39
N PRO A 150 -11.10 -4.98 -34.74
CA PRO A 150 -10.61 -3.61 -34.89
C PRO A 150 -9.14 -3.56 -34.48
N ASN A 151 -8.32 -2.91 -35.32
CA ASN A 151 -6.87 -2.84 -35.24
C ASN A 151 -6.42 -2.70 -33.78
N THR A 152 -5.97 -3.82 -33.22
CA THR A 152 -5.07 -3.85 -32.07
C THR A 152 -3.93 -2.89 -32.39
N MET A 153 -3.47 -2.12 -31.41
CA MET A 153 -2.34 -1.18 -31.53
C MET A 153 -1.30 -1.63 -32.56
N ASP A 154 -0.77 -0.69 -33.37
CA ASP A 154 0.27 -0.97 -34.36
C ASP A 154 1.31 -1.95 -33.78
N ALA A 155 1.51 -3.09 -34.44
CA ALA A 155 2.24 -4.22 -33.89
C ALA A 155 3.68 -3.83 -33.49
N GLY A 156 4.27 -2.86 -34.19
CA GLY A 156 5.58 -2.29 -33.85
C GLY A 156 5.57 -1.46 -32.56
N LEU A 157 4.50 -0.71 -32.29
CA LEU A 157 4.33 0.04 -31.04
C LEU A 157 4.13 -0.91 -29.86
N ALA A 158 3.28 -1.93 -30.03
CA ALA A 158 3.04 -2.94 -28.98
C ALA A 158 4.30 -3.75 -28.64
N ASP A 159 5.10 -4.12 -29.66
CA ASP A 159 6.38 -4.81 -29.44
C ASP A 159 7.40 -3.90 -28.72
N SER A 160 7.46 -2.62 -29.09
CA SER A 160 8.33 -1.64 -28.42
C SER A 160 7.95 -1.45 -26.94
N VAL A 161 6.65 -1.33 -26.64
CA VAL A 161 6.14 -1.28 -25.26
C VAL A 161 6.49 -2.55 -24.48
N LYS A 162 6.35 -3.72 -25.10
CA LYS A 162 6.70 -5.01 -24.48
C LYS A 162 8.19 -5.10 -24.19
N LYS A 163 9.05 -4.67 -25.11
CA LYS A 163 10.52 -4.64 -24.94
C LYS A 163 10.95 -3.72 -23.81
N ILE A 164 10.35 -2.52 -23.70
CA ILE A 164 10.64 -1.57 -22.62
C ILE A 164 10.20 -2.12 -21.27
N SER A 165 8.96 -2.63 -21.18
CA SER A 165 8.43 -3.23 -19.95
C SER A 165 9.27 -4.45 -19.50
N TYR A 166 9.61 -5.34 -20.43
CA TYR A 166 10.48 -6.50 -20.16
C TYR A 166 11.89 -6.09 -19.76
N SER A 167 12.43 -5.03 -20.35
CA SER A 167 13.74 -4.51 -19.97
C SER A 167 13.74 -3.96 -18.55
N ALA A 168 12.75 -3.14 -18.20
CA ALA A 168 12.56 -2.64 -16.84
C ALA A 168 12.39 -3.79 -15.82
N TYR A 169 11.57 -4.78 -16.14
CA TYR A 169 11.39 -5.97 -15.30
C TYR A 169 12.70 -6.74 -15.12
N SER A 170 13.46 -6.94 -16.20
CA SER A 170 14.73 -7.67 -16.17
C SER A 170 15.84 -6.96 -15.39
N ILE A 171 15.81 -5.63 -15.30
CA ILE A 171 16.74 -4.84 -14.48
C ILE A 171 16.43 -5.04 -13.00
N ILE A 172 15.14 -5.04 -12.62
CA ILE A 172 14.69 -5.16 -11.23
C ILE A 172 14.77 -6.60 -10.71
N SER A 173 14.55 -7.58 -11.57
CA SER A 173 14.57 -8.99 -11.18
C SER A 173 15.98 -9.54 -10.91
N GLN A 174 17.04 -8.83 -11.31
CA GLN A 174 18.42 -9.27 -11.09
C GLN A 174 18.74 -9.50 -9.61
N PRO A 175 19.40 -10.61 -9.24
CA PRO A 175 19.67 -10.93 -7.83
C PRO A 175 20.55 -9.91 -7.13
N ASN A 176 21.46 -9.25 -7.86
CA ASN A 176 22.43 -8.29 -7.32
C ASN A 176 21.85 -6.91 -7.00
N VAL A 177 20.61 -6.62 -7.41
CA VAL A 177 19.97 -5.30 -7.21
C VAL A 177 19.12 -5.28 -5.94
N GLU A 178 19.42 -4.41 -4.99
CA GLU A 178 18.52 -4.15 -3.85
C GLU A 178 17.30 -3.33 -4.31
N ILE A 179 16.09 -3.90 -4.23
CA ILE A 179 14.86 -3.15 -4.50
C ILE A 179 14.60 -2.19 -3.33
N THR A 180 14.77 -0.90 -3.60
CA THR A 180 14.51 0.23 -2.70
C THR A 180 13.12 0.79 -3.03
N PRO A 181 12.36 1.38 -2.07
CA PRO A 181 11.04 1.98 -2.35
C PRO A 181 11.06 2.97 -3.53
N ALA A 182 12.11 3.79 -3.66
CA ALA A 182 12.26 4.71 -4.79
C ALA A 182 12.35 3.98 -6.16
N PHE A 183 12.94 2.78 -6.23
CA PHE A 183 12.97 1.99 -7.47
C PHE A 183 11.60 1.39 -7.76
N LEU A 184 10.85 1.03 -6.71
CA LEU A 184 9.49 0.52 -6.83
C LEU A 184 8.55 1.60 -7.39
N GLU A 185 8.65 2.81 -6.86
CA GLU A 185 7.92 4.00 -7.36
C GLU A 185 8.20 4.26 -8.84
N LEU A 186 9.48 4.31 -9.23
CA LEU A 186 9.88 4.50 -10.63
C LEU A 186 9.35 3.37 -11.52
N TYR A 187 9.39 2.12 -11.05
CA TYR A 187 8.86 0.99 -11.82
C TYR A 187 7.35 1.07 -12.03
N VAL A 188 6.60 1.38 -10.97
CA VAL A 188 5.15 1.56 -11.06
C VAL A 188 4.82 2.71 -12.00
N ALA A 189 5.55 3.82 -11.94
CA ALA A 189 5.38 4.95 -12.87
C ALA A 189 5.70 4.58 -14.33
N ILE A 190 6.70 3.71 -14.57
CA ILE A 190 7.00 3.18 -15.90
C ILE A 190 5.82 2.32 -16.38
N GLN A 191 5.37 1.36 -15.58
CA GLN A 191 4.27 0.47 -15.99
C GLN A 191 2.94 1.21 -16.11
N SER A 192 2.72 2.26 -15.33
CA SER A 192 1.54 3.12 -15.44
C SER A 192 1.51 3.87 -16.77
N SER A 193 2.67 4.39 -17.21
CA SER A 193 2.77 5.07 -18.51
C SER A 193 2.66 4.11 -19.71
N LEU A 194 2.98 2.83 -19.51
CA LEU A 194 2.89 1.79 -20.55
C LEU A 194 1.54 1.06 -20.57
N GLY A 195 0.70 1.21 -19.54
CA GLY A 195 -0.61 0.55 -19.44
C GLY A 195 -0.57 -0.96 -19.23
N ARG A 196 0.54 -1.52 -18.70
CA ARG A 196 0.71 -2.98 -18.53
C ARG A 196 0.89 -3.38 -17.06
N PRO A 197 -0.18 -3.82 -16.37
CA PRO A 197 -0.13 -4.16 -14.95
C PRO A 197 0.34 -5.59 -14.64
N GLU A 198 0.43 -6.48 -15.64
CA GLU A 198 0.65 -7.93 -15.46
C GLU A 198 1.88 -8.28 -14.60
N SER A 199 2.91 -7.45 -14.67
CA SER A 199 4.17 -7.66 -13.94
C SER A 199 4.19 -7.04 -12.53
N LEU A 200 3.22 -6.20 -12.19
CA LEU A 200 3.19 -5.46 -10.93
C LEU A 200 3.03 -6.37 -9.70
N PRO A 201 2.08 -7.33 -9.66
CA PRO A 201 1.97 -8.25 -8.52
C PRO A 201 3.28 -8.99 -8.24
N ALA A 202 3.91 -9.55 -9.27
CA ALA A 202 5.16 -10.29 -9.14
C ALA A 202 6.30 -9.43 -8.59
N VAL A 203 6.42 -8.17 -9.02
CA VAL A 203 7.44 -7.25 -8.50
C VAL A 203 7.18 -6.85 -7.05
N PHE A 204 5.92 -6.72 -6.65
CA PHE A 204 5.56 -6.47 -5.24
C PHE A 204 5.92 -7.64 -4.34
N GLU A 205 5.71 -8.88 -4.80
CA GLU A 205 6.16 -10.06 -4.09
C GLU A 205 7.69 -10.18 -4.02
N MET A 206 8.38 -9.85 -5.12
CA MET A 206 9.84 -9.78 -5.14
C MET A 206 10.37 -8.72 -4.17
N TYR A 207 9.74 -7.56 -4.07
CA TYR A 207 10.14 -6.52 -3.11
C TYR A 207 10.12 -7.02 -1.66
N ALA A 208 9.12 -7.84 -1.31
CA ALA A 208 8.99 -8.42 0.03
C ALA A 208 10.00 -9.55 0.28
N THR A 209 10.24 -10.42 -0.70
CA THR A 209 10.99 -11.69 -0.53
C THR A 209 12.48 -11.59 -0.86
N LYS A 210 12.89 -10.62 -1.70
CA LYS A 210 14.26 -10.56 -2.23
C LYS A 210 15.29 -10.32 -1.14
N LYS A 211 16.34 -11.16 -1.15
CA LYS A 211 17.47 -11.08 -0.22
C LYS A 211 18.33 -9.85 -0.55
N LYS A 212 18.86 -9.20 0.49
CA LYS A 212 19.69 -8.00 0.33
C LYS A 212 21.13 -8.41 0.02
N PRO A 213 21.70 -8.03 -1.13
CA PRO A 213 23.10 -8.30 -1.42
C PRO A 213 23.97 -7.36 -0.57
N VAL A 214 24.94 -7.93 0.15
CA VAL A 214 25.89 -7.24 1.01
C VAL A 214 27.28 -7.76 0.65
N VAL A 215 28.20 -6.86 0.31
CA VAL A 215 29.61 -7.24 0.12
C VAL A 215 30.20 -7.49 1.50
N LYS A 216 30.58 -8.74 1.78
CA LYS A 216 31.41 -9.09 2.93
C LYS A 216 32.67 -9.75 2.40
N ASN A 217 33.82 -9.17 2.72
CA ASN A 217 35.14 -9.68 2.34
C ASN A 217 35.30 -9.93 0.82
N GLY A 218 34.81 -9.01 -0.02
CA GLY A 218 34.92 -9.12 -1.48
C GLY A 218 33.98 -10.16 -2.12
N VAL A 219 33.19 -10.91 -1.34
CA VAL A 219 32.18 -11.85 -1.82
C VAL A 219 30.78 -11.27 -1.61
N VAL A 220 29.93 -11.36 -2.63
CA VAL A 220 28.52 -10.95 -2.54
C VAL A 220 27.76 -11.97 -1.67
N GLN A 221 27.43 -11.59 -0.45
CA GLN A 221 26.60 -12.39 0.45
C GLN A 221 25.17 -11.86 0.45
N TYR A 222 24.19 -12.77 0.48
CA TYR A 222 22.78 -12.42 0.49
C TYR A 222 22.22 -12.49 1.91
N ALA A 223 21.95 -11.32 2.50
CA ALA A 223 21.28 -11.23 3.79
C ALA A 223 19.78 -11.57 3.65
N ALA A 224 19.26 -12.40 4.55
CA ALA A 224 17.85 -12.77 4.57
C ALA A 224 16.97 -11.54 4.77
N SER A 225 15.96 -11.37 3.91
CA SER A 225 14.95 -10.31 4.05
C SER A 225 13.76 -10.84 4.84
N ASN A 226 13.24 -10.03 5.77
CA ASN A 226 12.00 -10.34 6.47
C ASN A 226 10.81 -9.74 5.70
N PRO A 227 9.95 -10.55 5.07
CA PRO A 227 8.81 -10.05 4.30
C PRO A 227 7.75 -9.38 5.18
N ASN A 228 7.78 -9.59 6.50
CA ASN A 228 6.82 -9.04 7.45
C ASN A 228 7.33 -7.75 8.14
N ALA A 229 8.50 -7.23 7.75
CA ALA A 229 9.05 -6.00 8.31
C ALA A 229 8.28 -4.77 7.80
N ALA A 230 7.98 -3.81 8.68
CA ALA A 230 7.27 -2.58 8.31
C ALA A 230 8.07 -1.71 7.30
N VAL A 231 9.40 -1.85 7.27
CA VAL A 231 10.28 -1.17 6.31
C VAL A 231 10.07 -1.67 4.87
N LYS A 232 9.57 -2.90 4.72
CA LYS A 232 9.27 -3.53 3.43
C LYS A 232 7.80 -3.39 3.03
N ALA A 233 7.06 -2.55 3.73
CA ALA A 233 5.70 -2.22 3.33
C ALA A 233 5.72 -1.29 2.12
N ILE A 234 4.76 -1.51 1.21
CA ILE A 234 4.54 -0.69 0.02
C ILE A 234 3.77 0.56 0.44
N GLU A 235 4.18 1.72 -0.05
CA GLU A 235 3.47 2.96 0.23
C GLU A 235 2.09 2.94 -0.42
N LYS A 236 1.10 3.50 0.29
CA LYS A 236 -0.29 3.55 -0.16
C LYS A 236 -0.42 4.22 -1.53
N ASP A 237 0.25 5.35 -1.74
CA ASP A 237 0.14 6.13 -2.98
C ASP A 237 0.65 5.34 -4.20
N VAL A 238 1.70 4.54 -4.00
CA VAL A 238 2.28 3.66 -5.04
C VAL A 238 1.36 2.49 -5.34
N ALA A 239 0.76 1.88 -4.30
CA ALA A 239 -0.20 0.81 -4.46
C ALA A 239 -1.50 1.29 -5.13
N ASP A 240 -1.98 2.49 -4.79
CA ASP A 240 -3.15 3.12 -5.43
C ASP A 240 -2.88 3.45 -6.90
N MET A 241 -1.69 3.94 -7.24
CA MET A 241 -1.29 4.16 -8.64
C MET A 241 -1.25 2.84 -9.43
N ALA A 242 -0.63 1.80 -8.86
CA ALA A 242 -0.61 0.47 -9.47
C ALA A 242 -2.03 -0.09 -9.67
N LEU A 243 -2.90 0.05 -8.67
CA LEU A 243 -4.30 -0.37 -8.74
C LEU A 243 -5.04 0.35 -9.87
N GLN A 244 -4.90 1.67 -9.96
CA GLN A 244 -5.53 2.47 -11.01
C GLN A 244 -5.09 2.00 -12.40
N THR A 245 -3.81 1.67 -12.58
CA THR A 245 -3.31 1.18 -13.87
C THR A 245 -3.87 -0.19 -14.26
N ALA A 246 -4.12 -1.05 -13.27
CA ALA A 246 -4.77 -2.34 -13.49
C ALA A 246 -6.25 -2.19 -13.83
N ILE A 247 -6.93 -1.23 -13.19
CA ILE A 247 -8.29 -0.82 -13.52
C ILE A 247 -8.38 -0.27 -14.96
N ASP A 248 -7.48 0.65 -15.32
CA ASP A 248 -7.49 1.32 -16.63
C ASP A 248 -7.25 0.33 -17.79
N SER A 249 -6.41 -0.67 -17.56
CA SER A 249 -6.12 -1.77 -18.49
C SER A 249 -7.11 -2.95 -18.40
N LYS A 250 -8.11 -2.88 -17.50
CA LYS A 250 -9.17 -3.88 -17.32
C LYS A 250 -8.67 -5.30 -17.04
N HIS A 251 -7.58 -5.45 -16.29
CA HIS A 251 -7.06 -6.75 -15.88
C HIS A 251 -7.41 -7.06 -14.41
N LEU A 252 -8.46 -7.86 -14.20
CA LEU A 252 -9.00 -8.12 -12.85
C LEU A 252 -8.00 -8.91 -11.98
N ASP A 253 -7.40 -9.95 -12.55
CA ASP A 253 -6.42 -10.80 -11.85
C ASP A 253 -5.21 -9.99 -11.37
N ALA A 254 -4.70 -9.08 -12.23
CA ALA A 254 -3.61 -8.19 -11.84
C ALA A 254 -4.02 -7.20 -10.74
N ALA A 255 -5.26 -6.68 -10.78
CA ALA A 255 -5.78 -5.79 -9.75
C ALA A 255 -5.90 -6.50 -8.39
N LEU A 256 -6.46 -7.72 -8.38
CA LEU A 256 -6.55 -8.55 -7.17
C LEU A 256 -5.16 -8.91 -6.65
N GLY A 257 -4.25 -9.36 -7.53
CA GLY A 257 -2.86 -9.65 -7.17
C GLY A 257 -2.12 -8.46 -6.58
N ILE A 258 -2.37 -7.24 -7.07
CA ILE A 258 -1.84 -5.99 -6.49
C ILE A 258 -2.37 -5.80 -5.06
N VAL A 259 -3.67 -5.97 -4.82
CA VAL A 259 -4.28 -5.84 -3.48
C VAL A 259 -3.71 -6.87 -2.51
N GLU A 260 -3.45 -8.09 -2.97
CA GLU A 260 -2.85 -9.16 -2.17
C GLU A 260 -1.38 -8.89 -1.85
N ALA A 261 -0.61 -8.46 -2.83
CA ALA A 261 0.82 -8.19 -2.67
C ALA A 261 1.10 -6.89 -1.89
N SER A 262 0.14 -5.96 -1.81
CA SER A 262 0.27 -4.68 -1.11
C SER A 262 -0.51 -4.63 0.21
N PHE A 263 -1.83 -4.38 0.16
CA PHE A 263 -2.68 -4.07 1.32
C PHE A 263 -2.90 -5.28 2.24
N SER A 264 -2.96 -6.49 1.69
CA SER A 264 -3.20 -7.70 2.49
C SER A 264 -2.01 -8.11 3.36
N ARG A 265 -0.78 -7.67 3.01
CA ARG A 265 0.45 -8.11 3.67
C ARG A 265 0.54 -7.62 5.12
N PRO A 266 1.10 -8.42 6.05
CA PRO A 266 1.29 -8.01 7.44
C PRO A 266 2.28 -6.85 7.58
N ALA A 267 3.22 -6.68 6.64
CA ALA A 267 4.12 -5.55 6.58
C ALA A 267 3.35 -4.22 6.49
N PHE A 268 2.37 -4.14 5.58
CA PHE A 268 1.54 -2.94 5.41
C PHE A 268 0.71 -2.65 6.66
N LYS A 269 0.12 -3.67 7.26
CA LYS A 269 -0.64 -3.55 8.53
C LYS A 269 0.23 -3.01 9.68
N ARG A 270 1.49 -3.43 9.78
CA ARG A 270 2.45 -2.91 10.77
C ARG A 270 2.88 -1.48 10.45
N GLN A 271 3.13 -1.16 9.19
CA GLN A 271 3.45 0.22 8.78
C GLN A 271 2.27 1.16 9.05
N LYS A 272 1.03 0.73 8.78
CA LYS A 272 -0.19 1.46 9.11
C LYS A 272 -0.30 1.72 10.61
N LEU A 273 -0.03 0.72 11.44
CA LEU A 273 0.02 0.90 12.90
C LEU A 273 1.06 1.93 13.29
N ILE A 274 2.28 1.85 12.76
CA ILE A 274 3.33 2.82 13.09
C ILE A 274 2.94 4.22 12.61
N LYS A 275 2.55 4.41 11.35
CA LYS A 275 2.19 5.73 10.80
C LYS A 275 0.98 6.34 11.52
N ASN A 276 -0.06 5.56 11.81
CA ASN A 276 -1.31 6.10 12.38
C ASN A 276 -1.35 6.09 13.91
N ALA A 277 -0.56 5.26 14.60
CA ALA A 277 -0.52 5.23 16.06
C ALA A 277 0.60 6.10 16.65
N THR A 278 1.68 6.38 15.91
CA THR A 278 2.77 7.23 16.43
C THR A 278 2.30 8.65 16.73
N THR A 279 1.58 9.29 15.81
CA THR A 279 1.07 10.66 16.01
C THR A 279 0.20 10.79 17.26
N PRO A 280 -0.88 9.98 17.45
CA PRO A 280 -1.68 10.07 18.67
C PRO A 280 -0.92 9.61 19.92
N ALA A 281 0.03 8.66 19.82
CA ALA A 281 0.83 8.25 20.96
C ALA A 281 1.76 9.37 21.45
N ILE A 282 2.35 10.14 20.53
CA ILE A 282 3.17 11.32 20.86
C ILE A 282 2.31 12.44 21.44
N ALA A 283 1.10 12.64 20.89
CA ALA A 283 0.15 13.59 21.47
C ALA A 283 -0.24 13.20 22.90
N LEU A 284 -0.56 11.92 23.14
CA LEU A 284 -0.92 11.41 24.46
C LEU A 284 0.24 11.48 25.46
N SER A 285 1.48 11.27 25.02
CA SER A 285 2.65 11.31 25.90
C SER A 285 3.03 12.74 26.31
N THR A 286 2.75 13.73 25.46
CA THR A 286 3.01 15.15 25.74
C THR A 286 1.87 15.84 26.48
N LEU A 287 0.67 15.24 26.48
CA LEU A 287 -0.54 15.76 27.07
C LEU A 287 -0.43 16.07 28.58
N PRO A 288 0.15 15.22 29.46
CA PRO A 288 0.30 15.55 30.89
C PRO A 288 1.11 16.82 31.15
N PHE A 289 2.16 17.06 30.35
CA PHE A 289 2.98 18.26 30.47
C PHE A 289 2.22 19.51 30.03
N GLY A 290 1.43 19.41 28.95
CA GLY A 290 0.56 20.48 28.49
C GLY A 290 -0.52 20.83 29.53
N ILE A 291 -1.16 19.81 30.11
CA ILE A 291 -2.18 19.99 31.16
C ILE A 291 -1.58 20.67 32.39
N PHE A 292 -0.41 20.22 32.84
CA PHE A 292 0.27 20.82 33.98
C PHE A 292 0.60 22.31 33.72
N GLY A 293 1.10 22.65 32.54
CA GLY A 293 1.38 24.03 32.16
C GLY A 293 0.12 24.90 32.11
N LEU A 294 -0.95 24.41 31.49
CA LEU A 294 -2.23 25.14 31.40
C LEU A 294 -2.88 25.32 32.77
N ALA A 295 -2.88 24.29 33.62
CA ALA A 295 -3.43 24.37 34.97
C ALA A 295 -2.64 25.34 35.85
N THR A 296 -1.31 25.38 35.71
CA THR A 296 -0.43 26.30 36.45
C THR A 296 -0.63 27.75 36.00
N ALA A 297 -0.76 27.99 34.68
CA ALA A 297 -1.08 29.32 34.16
C ALA A 297 -2.47 29.79 34.63
N TYR A 298 -3.47 28.90 34.60
CA TYR A 298 -4.81 29.22 35.09
C TYR A 298 -4.80 29.59 36.58
N ALA A 299 -4.11 28.79 37.41
CA ALA A 299 -4.00 29.03 38.84
C ALA A 299 -3.25 30.32 39.21
N THR A 300 -2.28 30.75 38.40
CA THR A 300 -1.45 31.93 38.68
C THR A 300 -2.05 33.23 38.19
N TYR A 301 -2.75 33.24 37.04
CA TYR A 301 -3.23 34.47 36.42
C TYR A 301 -4.72 34.75 36.61
N TRP A 302 -5.55 33.71 36.80
CA TRP A 302 -7.01 33.87 36.80
C TRP A 302 -7.70 33.54 38.13
N GLN A 303 -7.05 32.79 39.03
CA GLN A 303 -7.68 32.36 40.27
C GLN A 303 -7.06 33.06 41.50
N ASN A 304 -7.86 33.90 42.17
CA ASN A 304 -7.45 34.63 43.39
C ASN A 304 -8.07 34.11 44.69
N THR A 305 -8.87 33.03 44.62
CA THR A 305 -9.73 32.57 45.74
C THR A 305 -9.25 31.30 46.43
N MET A 306 -8.29 30.56 45.87
CA MET A 306 -7.71 29.35 46.47
C MET A 306 -6.18 29.37 46.42
N ASP A 307 -5.53 28.58 47.27
CA ASP A 307 -4.09 28.37 47.20
C ASP A 307 -3.70 27.71 45.87
N ILE A 308 -2.56 28.14 45.31
CA ILE A 308 -2.06 27.73 43.99
C ILE A 308 -1.95 26.20 43.87
N THR A 309 -1.59 25.51 44.96
CA THR A 309 -1.48 24.05 44.97
C THR A 309 -2.83 23.35 44.79
N THR A 310 -3.89 23.87 45.41
CA THR A 310 -5.24 23.31 45.32
C THR A 310 -5.91 23.69 44.00
N ALA A 311 -5.72 24.92 43.55
CA ALA A 311 -6.17 25.41 42.25
C ALA A 311 -5.56 24.62 41.08
N THR A 312 -4.25 24.35 41.11
CA THR A 312 -3.59 23.52 40.09
C THR A 312 -4.06 22.07 40.12
N GLY A 313 -4.24 21.48 41.31
CA GLY A 313 -4.75 20.12 41.44
C GLY A 313 -6.16 19.95 40.82
N ILE A 314 -7.07 20.88 41.11
CA ILE A 314 -8.43 20.89 40.53
C ILE A 314 -8.36 21.15 39.02
N GLY A 315 -7.51 22.08 38.57
CA GLY A 315 -7.31 22.37 37.15
C GLY A 315 -6.78 21.18 36.36
N ILE A 316 -5.79 20.45 36.89
CA ILE A 316 -5.28 19.21 36.29
C ILE A 316 -6.39 18.16 36.19
N ALA A 317 -7.16 17.95 37.25
CA ALA A 317 -8.26 16.99 37.26
C ALA A 317 -9.36 17.36 36.24
N GLY A 318 -9.75 18.64 36.17
CA GLY A 318 -10.77 19.10 35.23
C GLY A 318 -10.33 19.00 33.76
N ILE A 319 -9.14 19.52 33.44
CA ILE A 319 -8.61 19.53 32.08
C ILE A 319 -8.33 18.10 31.59
N SER A 320 -7.74 17.25 32.44
CA SER A 320 -7.50 15.84 32.09
C SER A 320 -8.79 15.06 31.87
N GLY A 321 -9.80 15.26 32.72
CA GLY A 321 -11.13 14.68 32.55
C GLY A 321 -11.75 15.04 31.20
N TYR A 322 -11.71 16.33 30.82
CA TYR A 322 -12.22 16.79 29.52
C TYR A 322 -11.51 16.11 28.34
N PHE A 323 -10.18 16.12 28.33
CA PHE A 323 -9.41 15.48 27.24
C PHE A 323 -9.60 13.97 27.18
N MET A 324 -9.78 13.30 28.33
CA MET A 324 -10.05 11.86 28.38
C MET A 324 -11.42 11.53 27.78
N VAL A 325 -12.47 12.26 28.17
CA VAL A 325 -13.84 12.04 27.67
C VAL A 325 -13.93 12.39 26.19
N VAL A 326 -13.51 13.60 25.80
CA VAL A 326 -13.57 14.04 24.39
C VAL A 326 -12.63 13.22 23.51
N GLY A 327 -11.45 12.86 24.01
CA GLY A 327 -10.51 12.00 23.28
C GLY A 327 -11.07 10.60 23.04
N SER A 328 -11.73 9.99 24.03
CA SER A 328 -12.36 8.68 23.87
C SER A 328 -13.51 8.72 22.86
N MET A 329 -14.34 9.77 22.89
CA MET A 329 -15.43 9.96 21.94
C MET A 329 -14.91 10.19 20.52
N GLY A 330 -13.87 11.01 20.36
CA GLY A 330 -13.22 11.24 19.06
C GLY A 330 -12.60 9.95 18.48
N MET A 331 -12.05 9.08 19.32
CA MET A 331 -11.54 7.78 18.88
C MET A 331 -12.66 6.86 18.39
N ILE A 332 -13.79 6.79 19.11
CA ILE A 332 -14.96 6.03 18.68
C ILE A 332 -15.52 6.58 17.36
N ALA A 333 -15.66 7.90 17.25
CA ALA A 333 -16.12 8.55 16.02
C ALA A 333 -15.21 8.21 14.83
N LYS A 334 -13.88 8.26 15.02
CA LYS A 334 -12.91 7.90 13.98
C LYS A 334 -12.98 6.42 13.58
N LEU A 335 -13.18 5.53 14.54
CA LEU A 335 -13.35 4.09 14.28
C LEU A 335 -14.71 3.75 13.66
N SER A 336 -15.71 4.60 13.86
CA SER A 336 -17.08 4.44 13.36
C SER A 336 -17.31 5.08 11.99
N ASN A 337 -16.40 5.94 11.51
CA ASN A 337 -16.58 6.61 10.23
C ASN A 337 -16.70 5.59 9.06
N LYS A 338 -17.75 5.76 8.23
CA LYS A 338 -18.15 4.85 7.13
C LYS A 338 -18.13 5.51 5.74
N ASP A 339 -17.54 6.69 5.58
CA ASP A 339 -17.62 7.47 4.32
C ASP A 339 -17.10 6.76 3.04
N GLN A 340 -16.37 5.66 3.19
CA GLN A 340 -15.73 4.96 2.08
C GLN A 340 -16.50 3.71 1.60
N MET A 341 -17.68 3.42 2.14
CA MET A 341 -18.47 2.22 1.78
C MET A 341 -19.49 2.58 0.69
N ARG A 342 -19.09 2.54 -0.58
CA ARG A 342 -20.04 2.75 -1.70
C ARG A 342 -20.71 1.44 -2.07
N ARG A 343 -19.91 0.40 -2.30
CA ARG A 343 -20.38 -0.87 -2.85
C ARG A 343 -19.98 -2.07 -2.01
N VAL A 344 -18.77 -2.02 -1.44
CA VAL A 344 -18.21 -3.07 -0.61
C VAL A 344 -18.37 -2.72 0.86
N THR A 345 -19.12 -3.56 1.57
CA THR A 345 -19.37 -3.42 3.01
C THR A 345 -18.73 -4.57 3.79
N TRP A 346 -18.53 -4.35 5.09
CA TRP A 346 -18.06 -5.42 5.97
C TRP A 346 -19.16 -6.45 6.22
N ALA A 347 -18.79 -7.73 6.31
CA ALA A 347 -19.71 -8.75 6.79
C ALA A 347 -20.16 -8.45 8.24
N PRO A 348 -21.43 -8.73 8.59
CA PRO A 348 -21.91 -8.56 9.96
C PRO A 348 -21.06 -9.42 10.92
N GLY A 349 -20.82 -8.92 12.14
CA GLY A 349 -19.99 -9.61 13.14
C GLY A 349 -18.48 -9.40 13.04
N THR A 350 -17.98 -8.70 12.02
CA THR A 350 -16.56 -8.32 11.94
C THR A 350 -16.17 -7.32 13.04
N PRO A 351 -15.12 -7.58 13.85
CA PRO A 351 -14.74 -6.66 14.94
C PRO A 351 -14.11 -5.37 14.43
N LEU A 352 -14.35 -4.26 15.12
CA LEU A 352 -13.90 -2.91 14.73
C LEU A 352 -12.38 -2.81 14.48
N ARG A 353 -11.58 -3.49 15.29
CA ARG A 353 -10.11 -3.55 15.11
C ARG A 353 -9.72 -4.11 13.75
N THR A 354 -10.38 -5.20 13.34
CA THR A 354 -10.08 -5.87 12.06
C THR A 354 -10.56 -5.03 10.88
N ARG A 355 -11.69 -4.32 11.03
CA ARG A 355 -12.16 -3.36 10.03
C ARG A 355 -11.13 -2.25 9.83
N TRP A 356 -10.70 -1.59 10.90
CA TRP A 356 -9.71 -0.52 10.83
C TRP A 356 -8.38 -0.97 10.21
N MET A 357 -7.88 -2.15 10.59
CA MET A 357 -6.62 -2.69 10.04
C MET A 357 -6.71 -3.02 8.55
N ARG A 358 -7.88 -3.45 8.06
CA ARG A 358 -8.12 -3.83 6.66
C ARG A 358 -8.91 -2.78 5.88
N GLU A 359 -9.05 -1.57 6.40
CA GLU A 359 -9.85 -0.53 5.74
C GLU A 359 -9.29 -0.15 4.36
N GLU A 360 -7.96 -0.13 4.20
CA GLU A 360 -7.35 0.16 2.89
C GLU A 360 -7.58 -0.98 1.88
N GLU A 361 -7.57 -2.23 2.36
CA GLU A 361 -7.87 -3.41 1.55
C GLU A 361 -9.31 -3.32 1.03
N ARG A 362 -10.27 -2.99 1.91
CA ARG A 362 -11.68 -2.79 1.52
C ARG A 362 -11.84 -1.61 0.56
N ALA A 363 -11.18 -0.48 0.81
CA ALA A 363 -11.26 0.68 -0.09
C ALA A 363 -10.70 0.38 -1.49
N ALA A 364 -9.63 -0.41 -1.59
CA ALA A 364 -9.10 -0.87 -2.87
C ALA A 364 -10.09 -1.82 -3.59
N MET A 365 -10.69 -2.76 -2.85
CA MET A 365 -11.73 -3.65 -3.39
C MET A 365 -12.99 -2.88 -3.84
N ASP A 366 -13.37 -1.82 -3.13
CA ASP A 366 -14.47 -0.93 -3.50
C ASP A 366 -14.17 -0.20 -4.82
N LYS A 367 -12.94 0.29 -5.01
CA LYS A 367 -12.50 0.89 -6.30
C LYS A 367 -12.57 -0.12 -7.44
N ILE A 368 -12.13 -1.36 -7.22
CA ILE A 368 -12.24 -2.45 -8.20
C ILE A 368 -13.73 -2.70 -8.52
N ALA A 369 -14.56 -2.88 -7.50
CA ALA A 369 -15.98 -3.16 -7.68
C ALA A 369 -16.74 -2.02 -8.40
N CYS A 370 -16.38 -0.77 -8.15
CA CYS A 370 -16.93 0.40 -8.87
C CYS A 370 -16.42 0.51 -10.31
N ALA A 371 -15.25 -0.03 -10.63
CA ALA A 371 -14.68 0.05 -11.97
C ALA A 371 -15.14 -1.09 -12.89
N TRP A 372 -15.34 -2.29 -12.32
CA TRP A 372 -15.78 -3.47 -13.06
C TRP A 372 -17.29 -3.55 -13.26
N GLY A 373 -18.06 -2.96 -12.34
CA GLY A 373 -19.50 -2.93 -12.48
C GLY A 373 -20.07 -1.65 -13.08
N PHE A 374 -21.40 -1.57 -13.04
CA PHE A 374 -22.14 -0.39 -13.43
C PHE A 374 -21.81 0.78 -12.51
N LYS A 375 -21.70 1.96 -13.10
CA LYS A 375 -21.50 3.21 -12.35
C LYS A 375 -22.81 3.75 -11.78
N GLU A 376 -23.93 3.30 -12.36
CA GLU A 376 -25.27 3.73 -12.01
C GLU A 376 -25.77 2.98 -10.76
N PRO A 377 -26.09 3.68 -9.66
CA PRO A 377 -26.52 3.05 -8.40
C PRO A 377 -27.73 2.13 -8.52
N TRP A 378 -28.69 2.49 -9.38
CA TRP A 378 -29.94 1.73 -9.58
C TRP A 378 -29.76 0.44 -10.38
N ARG A 379 -28.59 0.24 -11.02
CA ARG A 379 -28.26 -0.98 -11.77
C ARG A 379 -27.33 -1.91 -10.99
N HIS A 380 -26.91 -1.49 -9.80
CA HIS A 380 -26.15 -2.37 -8.93
C HIS A 380 -26.98 -3.65 -8.66
N GLY A 381 -26.32 -4.79 -8.61
CA GLY A 381 -26.97 -6.10 -8.39
C GLY A 381 -27.46 -6.84 -9.64
N GLU A 382 -27.66 -6.15 -10.77
CA GLU A 382 -27.99 -6.80 -12.06
C GLU A 382 -26.76 -7.41 -12.75
N GLU A 383 -25.57 -7.15 -12.21
CA GLU A 383 -24.30 -7.59 -12.78
C GLU A 383 -24.11 -9.10 -12.65
N SER A 384 -23.93 -9.73 -13.80
CA SER A 384 -23.62 -11.15 -13.96
C SER A 384 -22.38 -11.29 -14.86
N GLY A 385 -21.56 -12.29 -14.55
CA GLY A 385 -20.35 -12.57 -15.30
C GLY A 385 -19.35 -13.38 -14.48
N PRO A 386 -18.50 -14.20 -15.13
CA PRO A 386 -17.55 -15.06 -14.43
C PRO A 386 -16.54 -14.25 -13.59
N GLU A 387 -16.10 -13.11 -14.11
CA GLU A 387 -15.20 -12.18 -13.40
C GLU A 387 -15.88 -11.53 -12.19
N TRP A 388 -17.16 -11.18 -12.34
CA TRP A 388 -17.95 -10.55 -11.28
C TRP A 388 -18.30 -11.52 -10.14
N GLU A 389 -18.65 -12.75 -10.49
CA GLU A 389 -18.88 -13.84 -9.53
C GLU A 389 -17.58 -14.23 -8.82
N GLY A 390 -16.47 -14.34 -9.54
CA GLY A 390 -15.15 -14.56 -8.93
C GLY A 390 -14.75 -13.45 -7.96
N LEU A 391 -15.07 -12.19 -8.29
CA LEU A 391 -14.84 -11.05 -7.40
C LEU A 391 -15.73 -11.12 -6.14
N LYS A 392 -17.01 -11.50 -6.27
CA LYS A 392 -17.92 -11.74 -5.14
C LYS A 392 -17.41 -12.85 -4.23
N GLU A 393 -16.98 -13.98 -4.79
CA GLU A 393 -16.44 -15.11 -4.06
C GLU A 393 -15.16 -14.71 -3.30
N TYR A 394 -14.25 -14.02 -3.98
CA TYR A 394 -13.02 -13.49 -3.40
C TYR A 394 -13.29 -12.55 -2.20
N MET A 395 -14.26 -11.64 -2.32
CA MET A 395 -14.68 -10.78 -1.22
C MET A 395 -15.32 -11.56 -0.06
N GLY A 396 -16.11 -12.59 -0.37
CA GLY A 396 -16.71 -13.49 0.60
C GLY A 396 -15.66 -14.14 1.51
N TYR A 397 -14.57 -14.66 0.93
CA TYR A 397 -13.44 -15.21 1.69
C TYR A 397 -12.78 -14.18 2.62
N ARG A 398 -12.84 -12.89 2.28
CA ARG A 398 -12.26 -11.78 3.05
C ARG A 398 -13.25 -11.15 4.04
N GLN A 399 -14.41 -11.76 4.30
CA GLN A 399 -15.46 -11.19 5.19
C GLN A 399 -15.94 -9.81 4.72
N MET A 400 -15.96 -9.60 3.41
CA MET A 400 -16.54 -8.43 2.75
C MET A 400 -17.75 -8.89 1.96
N ILE A 401 -18.78 -8.05 1.91
CA ILE A 401 -20.01 -8.30 1.16
C ILE A 401 -20.11 -7.22 0.10
N LEU A 402 -20.14 -7.66 -1.15
CA LEU A 402 -20.43 -6.83 -2.30
C LEU A 402 -21.95 -6.67 -2.44
N ASP A 403 -22.41 -5.45 -2.70
CA ASP A 403 -23.83 -5.11 -2.94
C ASP A 403 -24.75 -5.69 -1.87
N ARG A 404 -24.60 -5.19 -0.65
CA ARG A 404 -25.55 -5.54 0.40
C ARG A 404 -26.91 -4.93 0.05
N VAL A 405 -27.94 -5.78 0.01
CA VAL A 405 -29.34 -5.44 -0.31
C VAL A 405 -29.84 -4.21 0.45
N GLU A 406 -29.49 -4.08 1.73
CA GLU A 406 -29.87 -2.95 2.60
C GLU A 406 -29.36 -1.57 2.12
N PHE A 407 -28.31 -1.54 1.30
CA PHE A 407 -27.71 -0.31 0.77
C PHE A 407 -27.95 -0.12 -0.72
N MET A 408 -28.77 -0.98 -1.33
CA MET A 408 -29.14 -0.85 -2.73
C MET A 408 -30.34 0.08 -2.87
N GLU A 409 -30.21 1.06 -3.75
CA GLU A 409 -31.26 2.03 -4.02
C GLU A 409 -32.48 1.32 -4.62
N GLY A 410 -33.66 1.47 -3.99
CA GLY A 410 -34.91 0.86 -4.45
C GLY A 410 -35.28 -0.49 -3.83
N MET A 411 -34.47 -1.04 -2.91
CA MET A 411 -34.78 -2.32 -2.19
C MET A 411 -35.07 -2.15 -0.69
N SER A 412 -35.47 -0.96 -0.24
CA SER A 412 -35.83 -0.64 1.16
C SER A 412 -37.33 -0.60 1.42
#